data_AF-W9XXM3-F1
#
_entry.id   AF-W9XXM3-F1
#
_cell.length_a   1.000
_cell.length_b   1.000
_cell.length_c   1.000
_cell.angle_alpha   90.00
_cell.angle_beta   90.00
_cell.angle_gamma   90.00
#
_symmetry.space_group_name_H-M   'P 1'
#
loop_
_entity.id
_entity.type
_entity.pdbx_description
1 polymer ?
#
loop_
_entity_poly.entity_id
_entity_poly.type
_entity_poly.pdbx_seq_one_letter_code
_entity_poly.pdbx_strand_id
1 'polypeptide(L)'
;MSTTEGLQYLLLVSCAASLLPLSTLFLLINYAYISSAPRNSARRHLISTPGFISRTILITGINSPQGLRLARAFHETGHNVVGADYEPGGLPMPARFSRSLRRFYRMDLQPEEKRVVSYIAALVQIITTERVDIWINCTRSADPFIEAQAREIIEQDTNCRSFGLSMADAPYFATRDAFLMHTKSLGLPVLETYLVRSRDEVHRVLHNSQRRRRYLLQSLNPDGIPAESSRTMLPRKTPSQTYNTVARIPIQKAKPWRLEQITEGLKRYSSFAIIVERNVMAFVASYPTGTGGAQVLDSKSALNQSMLMFMQTFASKQRPGFSAHLGVDFCVEEHANVSGVLENIFPVSVSVHAQAGLLFFQGAAGSAQLTRAYLASLPSRAKDDGDQQLGSITVVKQDSSNAEVAMPSANTSGIYCFGQELLQLCLTPLLGVLTREKSLIEWFGTLQLFLRHLLFCRDNEYSFEDPVPFWWAYQVYIPLQLLMTLYMSIRGSSHAWPHDPVEVCPPQQLDDGRSHSGIQPTNLILGLTNGVEKRSSYPRYADPQTQLARDYLSGEI
;
A
#
# COMPACT_ATOMS: atom_id res chain seq x y z
N MET A 1 17.91 21.24 2.47
CA MET A 1 17.28 21.47 1.15
C MET A 1 18.36 21.97 0.21
N SER A 2 18.56 21.26 -0.90
CA SER A 2 19.46 21.74 -1.97
C SER A 2 18.80 22.94 -2.68
N THR A 3 19.59 23.84 -3.27
CA THR A 3 19.06 25.00 -4.01
C THR A 3 18.17 24.59 -5.19
N THR A 4 18.41 23.39 -5.75
CA THR A 4 17.64 22.79 -6.84
C THR A 4 16.26 22.30 -6.39
N GLU A 5 16.14 21.70 -5.20
CA GLU A 5 14.85 21.29 -4.61
C GLU A 5 13.94 22.51 -4.35
N GLY A 6 14.50 23.58 -3.78
CA GLY A 6 13.74 24.82 -3.53
C GLY A 6 13.21 25.44 -4.82
N LEU A 7 13.99 25.41 -5.90
CA LEU A 7 13.57 25.89 -7.21
C LEU A 7 12.45 25.02 -7.81
N GLN A 8 12.54 23.70 -7.68
CA GLN A 8 11.48 22.77 -8.12
C GLN A 8 10.16 23.05 -7.39
N TYR A 9 10.19 23.28 -6.08
CA TYR A 9 8.99 23.59 -5.30
C TYR A 9 8.35 24.91 -5.73
N LEU A 10 9.17 25.95 -5.94
CA LEU A 10 8.67 27.24 -6.44
C LEU A 10 8.06 27.12 -7.85
N LEU A 11 8.67 26.32 -8.73
CA LEU A 11 8.16 26.07 -10.07
C LEU A 11 6.81 25.34 -10.02
N LEU A 12 6.66 24.33 -9.16
CA LEU A 12 5.40 23.63 -8.94
C LEU A 12 4.31 24.55 -8.40
N VAL A 13 4.62 25.39 -7.40
CA VAL A 13 3.68 26.36 -6.83
C VAL A 13 3.26 27.40 -7.88
N SER A 14 4.20 27.92 -8.66
CA SER A 14 3.93 28.86 -9.75
C SER A 14 3.07 28.22 -10.86
N CYS A 15 3.36 26.97 -11.22
CA CYS A 15 2.57 26.21 -12.18
C CYS A 15 1.13 26.00 -11.68
N ALA A 16 0.95 25.60 -10.42
CA ALA A 16 -0.37 25.49 -9.81
C ALA A 16 -1.11 26.84 -9.82
N ALA A 17 -0.47 27.94 -9.40
CA ALA A 17 -1.07 29.26 -9.38
C ALA A 17 -1.52 29.76 -10.77
N SER A 18 -0.70 29.52 -11.80
CA SER A 18 -1.04 29.86 -13.20
C SER A 18 -2.14 29.00 -13.81
N LEU A 19 -2.27 27.74 -13.39
CA LEU A 19 -3.31 26.81 -13.82
C LEU A 19 -4.61 26.94 -13.01
N LEU A 20 -4.62 27.71 -11.93
CA LEU A 20 -5.79 27.94 -11.08
C LEU A 20 -7.04 28.42 -11.84
N PRO A 21 -7.00 29.46 -12.71
CA PRO A 21 -8.20 29.91 -13.43
C PRO A 21 -8.74 28.84 -14.39
N LEU A 22 -7.85 28.07 -15.04
CA LEU A 22 -8.24 27.04 -15.98
C LEU A 22 -8.83 25.81 -15.24
N SER A 23 -8.18 25.36 -14.17
CA SER A 23 -8.64 24.23 -13.37
C SER A 23 -9.96 24.52 -12.67
N THR A 24 -10.17 25.74 -12.16
CA THR A 24 -11.44 26.17 -11.58
C THR A 24 -12.54 26.25 -12.63
N LEU A 25 -12.25 26.73 -13.85
CA LEU A 25 -13.20 26.71 -14.96
C LEU A 25 -13.64 25.26 -15.30
N PHE A 26 -12.69 24.33 -15.39
CA PHE A 26 -13.02 22.91 -15.61
C PHE A 26 -13.86 22.32 -14.47
N LEU A 27 -13.56 22.68 -13.21
CA LEU A 27 -14.36 22.28 -12.06
C LEU A 27 -15.81 22.80 -12.16
N LEU A 28 -16.00 24.06 -12.55
CA LEU A 28 -17.33 24.66 -12.72
C LEU A 28 -18.11 24.00 -13.86
N ILE A 29 -17.46 23.74 -15.01
CA ILE A 29 -18.06 23.00 -16.13
C ILE A 29 -18.48 21.59 -15.68
N ASN A 30 -17.61 20.91 -14.92
CA ASN A 30 -17.88 19.59 -14.38
C ASN A 30 -19.12 19.60 -13.47
N TYR A 31 -19.25 20.59 -12.59
CA TYR A 31 -20.43 20.76 -11.75
C TYR A 31 -21.71 21.09 -12.53
N ALA A 32 -21.61 21.95 -13.56
CA ALA A 32 -22.75 22.26 -14.44
C ALA A 32 -23.24 21.01 -15.20
N TYR A 33 -22.32 20.12 -15.58
CA TYR A 33 -22.68 18.83 -16.17
C TYR A 33 -23.34 17.89 -15.16
N ILE A 34 -22.80 17.79 -13.95
CA ILE A 34 -23.35 16.92 -12.90
C ILE A 34 -24.74 17.36 -12.45
N SER A 35 -24.97 18.68 -12.34
CA SER A 35 -26.27 19.20 -11.93
C SER A 35 -27.36 18.97 -12.98
N SER A 36 -26.98 18.92 -14.26
CA SER A 36 -27.89 18.61 -15.37
C SER A 36 -28.05 17.11 -15.64
N ALA A 37 -27.12 16.27 -15.18
CA ALA A 37 -27.16 14.83 -15.41
C ALA A 37 -28.17 14.10 -14.48
N PRO A 38 -28.99 13.16 -15.01
CA PRO A 38 -30.00 12.43 -14.24
C PRO A 38 -29.41 11.37 -13.29
N ARG A 39 -28.10 11.33 -13.04
CA ARG A 39 -27.47 10.22 -12.27
C ARG A 39 -27.74 10.27 -10.77
N ASN A 40 -28.01 11.45 -10.22
CA ASN A 40 -28.56 11.59 -8.86
C ASN A 40 -29.88 10.81 -8.68
N SER A 41 -30.60 10.53 -9.76
CA SER A 41 -31.81 9.69 -9.75
C SER A 41 -31.50 8.24 -9.40
N ALA A 42 -30.35 7.69 -9.81
CA ALA A 42 -30.02 6.28 -9.60
C ALA A 42 -29.79 5.98 -8.11
N ARG A 43 -29.00 6.80 -7.42
CA ARG A 43 -28.82 6.69 -5.96
C ARG A 43 -30.16 6.88 -5.23
N ARG A 44 -30.97 7.86 -5.64
CA ARG A 44 -32.30 8.07 -5.06
C ARG A 44 -33.22 6.88 -5.29
N HIS A 45 -33.17 6.27 -6.49
CA HIS A 45 -33.93 5.06 -6.82
C HIS A 45 -33.52 3.87 -5.96
N LEU A 46 -32.21 3.66 -5.75
CA LEU A 46 -31.72 2.61 -4.85
C LEU A 46 -32.24 2.81 -3.43
N ILE A 47 -32.17 4.04 -2.92
CA ILE A 47 -32.67 4.37 -1.57
C ILE A 47 -34.19 4.20 -1.47
N SER A 48 -34.94 4.52 -2.54
CA SER A 48 -36.39 4.33 -2.58
C SER A 48 -36.82 2.89 -2.90
N THR A 49 -35.88 1.98 -3.14
CA THR A 49 -36.20 0.59 -3.46
C THR A 49 -36.72 -0.11 -2.19
N PRO A 50 -37.91 -0.75 -2.24
CA PRO A 50 -38.46 -1.47 -1.09
C PRO A 50 -37.48 -2.53 -0.57
N GLY A 51 -37.19 -2.50 0.74
CA GLY A 51 -36.26 -3.42 1.38
C GLY A 51 -34.78 -2.98 1.39
N PHE A 52 -34.43 -1.85 0.77
CA PHE A 52 -33.10 -1.28 0.92
C PHE A 52 -32.93 -0.67 2.32
N ILE A 53 -31.87 -1.09 3.02
CA ILE A 53 -31.49 -0.55 4.33
C ILE A 53 -30.16 0.18 4.18
N SER A 54 -30.20 1.50 4.26
CA SER A 54 -28.99 2.32 4.31
C SER A 54 -28.20 2.01 5.59
N ARG A 55 -26.88 1.88 5.45
CA ARG A 55 -25.95 1.61 6.55
C ARG A 55 -25.03 2.81 6.74
N THR A 56 -24.51 2.99 7.95
CA THR A 56 -23.52 4.01 8.26
C THR A 56 -22.15 3.37 8.37
N ILE A 57 -21.20 3.80 7.55
CA ILE A 57 -19.84 3.24 7.47
C ILE A 57 -18.85 4.31 7.91
N LEU A 58 -17.99 3.97 8.86
CA LEU A 58 -16.83 4.78 9.24
C LEU A 58 -15.60 4.31 8.47
N ILE A 59 -14.92 5.23 7.78
CA ILE A 59 -13.67 4.98 7.08
C ILE A 59 -12.57 5.85 7.70
N THR A 60 -11.56 5.21 8.28
CA THR A 60 -10.33 5.88 8.75
C THR A 60 -9.26 5.83 7.66
N GLY A 61 -8.35 6.81 7.59
CA GLY A 61 -7.40 6.91 6.49
C GLY A 61 -8.08 7.24 5.15
N ILE A 62 -9.16 8.03 5.23
CA ILE A 62 -9.97 8.46 4.09
C ILE A 62 -9.17 9.32 3.09
N ASN A 63 -8.08 9.94 3.55
CA ASN A 63 -7.18 10.69 2.68
C ASN A 63 -6.38 9.81 1.71
N SER A 64 -6.33 8.50 1.92
CA SER A 64 -5.77 7.59 0.92
C SER A 64 -6.68 7.50 -0.32
N PRO A 65 -6.12 7.33 -1.53
CA PRO A 65 -6.92 7.06 -2.74
C PRO A 65 -7.88 5.88 -2.54
N GLN A 66 -7.45 4.85 -1.81
CA GLN A 66 -8.22 3.66 -1.50
C GLN A 66 -9.40 3.97 -0.57
N GLY A 67 -9.16 4.72 0.51
CA GLY A 67 -10.20 5.19 1.41
C GLY A 67 -11.25 6.03 0.69
N LEU A 68 -10.81 6.99 -0.12
CA LEU A 68 -11.71 7.85 -0.89
C LEU A 68 -12.51 7.07 -1.95
N ARG A 69 -11.89 6.10 -2.64
CA ARG A 69 -12.60 5.21 -3.57
C ARG A 69 -13.67 4.39 -2.85
N LEU A 70 -13.36 3.88 -1.66
CA LEU A 70 -14.30 3.09 -0.86
C LEU A 70 -15.46 3.95 -0.37
N ALA A 71 -15.21 5.18 0.07
CA ALA A 71 -16.25 6.14 0.43
C ALA A 71 -17.19 6.43 -0.73
N ARG A 72 -16.64 6.66 -1.92
CA ARG A 72 -17.43 6.83 -3.15
C ARG A 72 -18.26 5.59 -3.46
N ALA A 73 -17.71 4.38 -3.30
CA ALA A 73 -18.46 3.13 -3.52
C ALA A 73 -19.69 3.02 -2.62
N PHE A 74 -19.53 3.23 -1.31
CA PHE A 74 -20.63 3.21 -0.35
C PHE A 74 -21.64 4.33 -0.61
N HIS A 75 -21.17 5.53 -0.95
CA HIS A 75 -22.04 6.65 -1.26
C HIS A 75 -22.91 6.39 -2.50
N GLU A 76 -22.29 5.92 -3.59
CA GLU A 76 -22.95 5.57 -4.86
C GLU A 76 -24.03 4.49 -4.66
N THR A 77 -23.77 3.55 -3.75
CA THR A 77 -24.69 2.43 -3.42
C THR A 77 -25.75 2.79 -2.37
N GLY A 78 -25.84 4.07 -1.96
CA GLY A 78 -26.93 4.57 -1.11
C GLY A 78 -26.67 4.50 0.40
N HIS A 79 -25.43 4.16 0.81
CA HIS A 79 -25.03 4.15 2.21
C HIS A 79 -24.52 5.53 2.67
N ASN A 80 -24.46 5.71 3.98
CA ASN A 80 -23.91 6.91 4.61
C ASN A 80 -22.45 6.65 4.96
N VAL A 81 -21.56 7.57 4.61
CA VAL A 81 -20.13 7.45 4.89
C VAL A 81 -19.69 8.57 5.83
N VAL A 82 -19.05 8.17 6.92
CA VAL A 82 -18.35 9.05 7.84
C VAL A 82 -16.86 8.85 7.62
N GLY A 83 -16.14 9.92 7.28
CA GLY A 83 -14.69 9.88 7.13
C GLY A 83 -14.02 10.37 8.41
N ALA A 84 -12.88 9.77 8.78
CA ALA A 84 -12.04 10.29 9.84
C ALA A 84 -10.55 10.20 9.47
N ASP A 85 -9.82 11.28 9.71
CA ASP A 85 -8.38 11.34 9.44
C ASP A 85 -7.67 12.43 10.24
N TYR A 86 -6.34 12.38 10.23
CA TYR A 86 -5.49 13.44 10.76
C TYR A 86 -5.36 14.60 9.76
N GLU A 87 -5.40 15.84 10.26
CA GLU A 87 -5.13 17.05 9.46
C GLU A 87 -3.78 17.67 9.92
N PRO A 88 -2.64 17.19 9.39
CA PRO A 88 -1.33 17.70 9.76
C PRO A 88 -1.23 19.20 9.45
N GLY A 89 -0.73 19.97 10.43
CA GLY A 89 -0.59 21.42 10.31
C GLY A 89 -1.89 22.20 10.24
N GLY A 90 -3.01 21.55 10.58
CA GLY A 90 -4.33 22.18 10.56
C GLY A 90 -4.84 22.52 9.16
N LEU A 91 -4.18 22.03 8.12
CA LEU A 91 -4.63 22.17 6.75
C LEU A 91 -5.75 21.17 6.46
N PRO A 92 -6.91 21.63 5.95
CA PRO A 92 -7.97 20.72 5.54
C PRO A 92 -7.50 19.73 4.48
N MET A 93 -7.65 18.43 4.75
CA MET A 93 -7.28 17.38 3.81
C MET A 93 -8.22 17.36 2.60
N PRO A 94 -7.74 17.03 1.39
CA PRO A 94 -8.58 17.01 0.19
C PRO A 94 -9.83 16.15 0.31
N ALA A 95 -9.73 14.98 0.93
CA ALA A 95 -10.84 14.06 1.10
C ALA A 95 -12.01 14.64 1.90
N ARG A 96 -11.78 15.63 2.77
CA ARG A 96 -12.81 16.32 3.57
C ARG A 96 -13.88 16.99 2.70
N PHE A 97 -13.51 17.44 1.51
CA PHE A 97 -14.41 18.12 0.57
C PHE A 97 -15.11 17.16 -0.40
N SER A 98 -14.91 15.84 -0.24
CA SER A 98 -15.61 14.84 -1.02
C SER A 98 -17.10 14.89 -0.73
N ARG A 99 -17.92 14.92 -1.79
CA ARG A 99 -19.38 14.81 -1.64
C ARG A 99 -19.83 13.44 -1.12
N SER A 100 -18.93 12.44 -1.19
CA SER A 100 -19.24 11.08 -0.76
C SER A 100 -19.41 10.97 0.74
N LEU A 101 -18.78 11.89 1.50
CA LEU A 101 -18.84 11.94 2.95
C LEU A 101 -20.09 12.70 3.41
N ARG A 102 -20.81 12.09 4.34
CA ARG A 102 -21.86 12.76 5.12
C ARG A 102 -21.25 13.68 6.19
N ARG A 103 -20.16 13.22 6.82
CA ARG A 103 -19.43 13.94 7.86
C ARG A 103 -17.96 13.56 7.83
N PHE A 104 -17.11 14.52 8.19
CA PHE A 104 -15.67 14.32 8.38
C PHE A 104 -15.30 14.65 9.82
N TYR A 105 -14.58 13.75 10.48
CA TYR A 105 -14.01 13.92 11.81
C TYR A 105 -12.51 14.07 11.73
N ARG A 106 -12.01 15.17 12.29
CA ARG A 106 -10.58 15.38 12.46
C ARG A 106 -10.11 14.60 13.68
N MET A 107 -9.07 13.80 13.51
CA MET A 107 -8.37 13.16 14.62
C MET A 107 -7.24 14.06 15.10
N ASP A 108 -7.14 14.23 16.41
CA ASP A 108 -6.11 15.06 17.02
C ASP A 108 -4.82 14.26 17.20
N LEU A 109 -3.70 14.84 16.75
CA LEU A 109 -2.36 14.33 17.02
C LEU A 109 -1.99 14.63 18.48
N GLN A 110 -2.13 13.62 19.35
CA GLN A 110 -1.73 13.70 20.76
C GLN A 110 -0.25 13.26 20.94
N PRO A 111 0.39 13.65 22.06
CA PRO A 111 1.72 13.16 22.44
C PRO A 111 1.77 11.63 22.44
N GLU A 112 2.93 11.05 22.09
CA GLU A 112 3.12 9.61 21.83
C GLU A 112 2.51 8.72 22.94
N GLU A 113 2.75 9.06 24.20
CA GLU A 113 2.30 8.29 25.38
C GLU A 113 0.78 8.13 25.47
N LYS A 114 0.00 9.09 24.93
CA LYS A 114 -1.47 9.06 24.96
C LYS A 114 -2.10 8.82 23.60
N ARG A 115 -1.30 8.75 22.54
CA ARG A 115 -1.78 8.68 21.15
C ARG A 115 -2.73 7.50 20.94
N VAL A 116 -2.36 6.31 21.42
CA VAL A 116 -3.14 5.07 21.26
C VAL A 116 -4.50 5.18 21.97
N VAL A 117 -4.50 5.56 23.24
CA VAL A 117 -5.72 5.66 24.05
C VAL A 117 -6.66 6.73 23.50
N SER A 118 -6.12 7.90 23.13
CA SER A 118 -6.90 8.98 22.54
C SER A 118 -7.48 8.61 21.16
N TYR A 119 -6.72 7.88 20.34
CA TYR A 119 -7.19 7.38 19.05
C TYR A 119 -8.38 6.43 19.22
N ILE A 120 -8.25 5.41 20.07
CA ILE A 120 -9.33 4.45 20.30
C ILE A 120 -10.56 5.14 20.91
N ALA A 121 -10.36 6.01 21.90
CA ALA A 121 -11.46 6.77 22.50
C ALA A 121 -12.21 7.64 21.48
N ALA A 122 -11.48 8.30 20.56
CA ALA A 122 -12.08 9.07 19.48
C ALA A 122 -12.88 8.18 18.52
N LEU A 123 -12.38 7.00 18.16
CA LEU A 123 -13.11 6.04 17.33
C LEU A 123 -14.43 5.61 18.00
N VAL A 124 -14.38 5.20 19.27
CA VAL A 124 -15.58 4.79 20.02
C VAL A 124 -16.58 5.94 20.11
N GLN A 125 -16.12 7.16 20.36
CA GLN A 125 -16.98 8.35 20.38
C GLN A 125 -17.67 8.59 19.03
N ILE A 126 -16.93 8.51 17.92
CA ILE A 126 -17.48 8.70 16.57
C ILE A 126 -18.50 7.61 16.26
N ILE A 127 -18.15 6.35 16.54
CA ILE A 127 -18.99 5.17 16.27
C ILE A 127 -20.31 5.24 17.02
N THR A 128 -20.27 5.60 18.30
CA THR A 128 -21.46 5.73 19.15
C THR A 128 -22.33 6.92 18.73
N THR A 129 -21.71 8.06 18.40
CA THR A 129 -22.42 9.29 18.00
C THR A 129 -23.15 9.11 16.65
N GLU A 130 -22.46 8.58 15.65
CA GLU A 130 -22.99 8.42 14.29
C GLU A 130 -23.76 7.11 14.08
N ARG A 131 -23.79 6.23 15.10
CA ARG A 131 -24.38 4.87 15.05
C ARG A 131 -23.85 4.07 13.86
N VAL A 132 -22.53 3.94 13.83
CA VAL A 132 -21.82 3.25 12.75
C VAL A 132 -22.11 1.75 12.79
N ASP A 133 -22.48 1.18 11.63
CA ASP A 133 -22.69 -0.26 11.44
C ASP A 133 -21.37 -0.99 11.16
N ILE A 134 -20.49 -0.37 10.37
CA ILE A 134 -19.20 -0.95 9.97
C ILE A 134 -18.08 0.09 10.08
N TRP A 135 -16.97 -0.28 10.73
CA TRP A 135 -15.72 0.46 10.67
C TRP A 135 -14.72 -0.24 9.75
N ILE A 136 -14.10 0.51 8.84
CA ILE A 136 -13.08 0.04 7.91
C ILE A 136 -11.85 0.92 8.03
N ASN A 137 -10.71 0.30 8.34
CA ASN A 137 -9.44 1.02 8.41
C ASN A 137 -8.70 1.03 7.05
N CYS A 138 -8.48 2.21 6.49
CA CYS A 138 -7.68 2.42 5.28
C CYS A 138 -6.38 3.19 5.55
N THR A 139 -5.99 3.37 6.82
CA THR A 139 -4.71 4.02 7.17
C THR A 139 -3.52 3.14 6.78
N ARG A 140 -2.43 3.75 6.31
CA ARG A 140 -1.22 3.05 5.86
C ARG A 140 -0.17 2.85 6.96
N SER A 141 -0.20 3.67 8.01
CA SER A 141 0.87 3.80 9.01
C SER A 141 0.53 3.27 10.41
N ALA A 142 -0.65 2.67 10.60
CA ALA A 142 -1.05 2.17 11.92
C ALA A 142 -0.41 0.80 12.22
N ASP A 143 0.16 0.67 13.42
CA ASP A 143 0.61 -0.61 13.97
C ASP A 143 -0.57 -1.61 13.99
N PRO A 144 -0.44 -2.81 13.38
CA PRO A 144 -1.47 -3.84 13.40
C PRO A 144 -1.99 -4.16 14.81
N PHE A 145 -1.17 -4.01 15.85
CA PHE A 145 -1.59 -4.21 17.24
C PHE A 145 -2.54 -3.13 17.75
N ILE A 146 -2.32 -1.86 17.39
CA ILE A 146 -3.20 -0.75 17.77
C ILE A 146 -4.58 -0.95 17.15
N GLU A 147 -4.62 -1.31 15.87
CA GLU A 147 -5.87 -1.55 15.14
C GLU A 147 -6.62 -2.77 15.66
N ALA A 148 -5.89 -3.84 16.01
CA ALA A 148 -6.47 -5.01 16.62
C ALA A 148 -7.07 -4.72 18.01
N GLN A 149 -6.40 -3.88 18.82
CA GLN A 149 -6.92 -3.43 20.11
C GLN A 149 -8.16 -2.55 19.94
N ALA A 150 -8.13 -1.61 18.98
CA ALA A 150 -9.27 -0.77 18.66
C ALA A 150 -10.49 -1.61 18.25
N ARG A 151 -10.28 -2.61 17.38
CA ARG A 151 -11.33 -3.55 16.96
C ARG A 151 -11.97 -4.25 18.15
N GLU A 152 -11.16 -4.80 19.05
CA GLU A 152 -11.67 -5.56 20.19
C GLU A 152 -12.55 -4.69 21.10
N ILE A 153 -12.10 -3.47 21.42
CA ILE A 153 -12.86 -2.51 22.24
C ILE A 153 -14.16 -2.10 21.54
N ILE A 154 -14.09 -1.78 20.23
CA ILE A 154 -15.26 -1.36 19.45
C ILE A 154 -16.32 -2.47 19.37
N GLU A 155 -15.91 -3.71 19.10
CA GLU A 155 -16.83 -4.85 18.98
C GLU A 155 -17.37 -5.32 20.35
N GLN A 156 -16.69 -4.99 21.46
CA GLN A 156 -17.17 -5.24 22.83
C GLN A 156 -18.17 -4.18 23.28
N ASP A 157 -17.88 -2.89 23.04
CA ASP A 157 -18.65 -1.77 23.58
C ASP A 157 -19.80 -1.33 22.65
N THR A 158 -19.80 -1.78 21.39
CA THR A 158 -20.76 -1.35 20.37
C THR A 158 -21.22 -2.48 19.46
N ASN A 159 -22.30 -2.26 18.71
CA ASN A 159 -22.76 -3.20 17.67
C ASN A 159 -22.05 -3.02 16.32
N CYS A 160 -21.00 -2.19 16.26
CA CYS A 160 -20.24 -1.92 15.05
C CYS A 160 -19.37 -3.13 14.69
N ARG A 161 -19.42 -3.57 13.44
CA ARG A 161 -18.51 -4.61 12.92
C ARG A 161 -17.25 -3.97 12.37
N SER A 162 -16.10 -4.49 12.78
CA SER A 162 -14.81 -3.90 12.40
C SER A 162 -14.11 -4.77 11.35
N PHE A 163 -13.64 -4.15 10.27
CA PHE A 163 -12.74 -4.79 9.31
C PHE A 163 -11.29 -4.47 9.68
N GLY A 164 -10.62 -5.44 10.28
CA GLY A 164 -9.23 -5.34 10.75
C GLY A 164 -8.77 -6.67 11.36
N LEU A 165 -7.51 -6.78 11.75
CA LEU A 165 -7.03 -8.01 12.40
C LEU A 165 -7.55 -8.13 13.83
N SER A 166 -7.73 -9.36 14.31
CA SER A 166 -7.95 -9.61 15.74
C SER A 166 -6.62 -9.56 16.50
N MET A 167 -6.67 -9.36 17.82
CA MET A 167 -5.47 -9.41 18.67
C MET A 167 -4.73 -10.75 18.57
N ALA A 168 -5.46 -11.83 18.31
CA ALA A 168 -4.88 -13.15 18.13
C ALA A 168 -4.17 -13.30 16.77
N ASP A 169 -4.61 -12.58 15.74
CA ASP A 169 -4.08 -12.69 14.38
C ASP A 169 -2.96 -11.67 14.11
N ALA A 170 -3.01 -10.50 14.75
CA ALA A 170 -2.04 -9.41 14.59
C ALA A 170 -0.55 -9.85 14.59
N PRO A 171 -0.08 -10.75 15.48
CA PRO A 171 1.31 -11.19 15.48
C PRO A 171 1.78 -11.83 14.17
N TYR A 172 0.87 -12.52 13.44
CA TYR A 172 1.21 -13.18 12.18
C TYR A 172 1.38 -12.21 11.02
N PHE A 173 0.88 -10.98 11.14
CA PHE A 173 0.95 -9.96 10.09
C PHE A 173 1.84 -8.76 10.48
N ALA A 174 2.41 -8.78 11.69
CA ALA A 174 3.26 -7.69 12.20
C ALA A 174 4.56 -7.53 11.39
N THR A 175 5.12 -8.63 10.87
CA THR A 175 6.33 -8.60 10.05
C THR A 175 6.19 -9.52 8.84
N ARG A 176 6.95 -9.22 7.78
CA ARG A 176 7.08 -10.09 6.60
C ARG A 176 7.44 -11.52 7.01
N ASP A 177 8.40 -11.67 7.92
CA ASP A 177 8.87 -12.97 8.40
C ASP A 177 7.78 -13.75 9.11
N ALA A 178 7.05 -13.11 10.02
CA ALA A 178 5.94 -13.73 10.73
C ALA A 178 4.86 -14.22 9.76
N PHE A 179 4.54 -13.43 8.74
CA PHE A 179 3.55 -13.78 7.72
C PHE A 179 4.01 -14.98 6.88
N LEU A 180 5.26 -14.98 6.42
CA LEU A 180 5.79 -16.10 5.63
C LEU A 180 5.90 -17.38 6.47
N MET A 181 6.30 -17.30 7.74
CA MET A 181 6.31 -18.46 8.64
C MET A 181 4.90 -19.00 8.90
N HIS A 182 3.91 -18.12 9.10
CA HIS A 182 2.50 -18.50 9.25
C HIS A 182 1.99 -19.16 7.97
N THR A 183 2.21 -18.54 6.82
CA THR A 183 1.83 -19.10 5.51
C THR A 183 2.45 -20.49 5.29
N LYS A 184 3.71 -20.68 5.66
CA LYS A 184 4.40 -21.96 5.61
C LYS A 184 3.79 -23.00 6.57
N SER A 185 3.42 -22.59 7.79
CA SER A 185 2.79 -23.50 8.77
C SER A 185 1.41 -23.98 8.30
N LEU A 186 0.73 -23.17 7.48
CA LEU A 186 -0.52 -23.54 6.80
C LEU A 186 -0.29 -24.46 5.59
N GLY A 187 0.95 -24.81 5.26
CA GLY A 187 1.28 -25.68 4.11
C GLY A 187 1.09 -25.01 2.75
N LEU A 188 1.12 -23.68 2.70
CA LEU A 188 1.11 -22.91 1.45
C LEU A 188 2.54 -22.73 0.91
N PRO A 189 2.70 -22.59 -0.42
CA PRO A 189 4.02 -22.36 -1.01
C PRO A 189 4.57 -21.02 -0.53
N VAL A 190 5.82 -21.03 -0.09
CA VAL A 190 6.61 -19.84 0.27
C VAL A 190 7.99 -19.96 -0.34
N LEU A 191 8.66 -18.82 -0.52
CA LEU A 191 10.06 -18.81 -0.95
C LEU A 191 10.93 -19.64 -0.01
N GLU A 192 12.00 -20.18 -0.57
CA GLU A 192 12.92 -21.00 0.20
C GLU A 192 13.71 -20.14 1.19
N THR A 193 13.41 -20.35 2.47
CA THR A 193 14.13 -19.74 3.60
C THR A 193 14.71 -20.85 4.48
N TYR A 194 16.03 -20.79 4.70
CA TYR A 194 16.78 -21.74 5.50
C TYR A 194 17.51 -21.02 6.63
N LEU A 195 17.44 -21.59 7.83
CA LEU A 195 18.31 -21.21 8.93
C LEU A 195 19.58 -22.06 8.86
N VAL A 196 20.70 -21.46 8.49
CA VAL A 196 21.99 -22.16 8.30
C VAL A 196 22.88 -21.98 9.53
N ARG A 197 23.34 -23.10 10.07
CA ARG A 197 24.19 -23.20 11.27
C ARG A 197 25.63 -23.61 10.95
N SER A 198 25.88 -24.03 9.71
CA SER A 198 27.22 -24.37 9.22
C SER A 198 27.40 -23.94 7.76
N ARG A 199 28.65 -23.86 7.33
CA ARG A 199 29.01 -23.57 5.93
C ARG A 199 28.57 -24.70 4.99
N ASP A 200 28.62 -25.94 5.46
CA ASP A 200 28.18 -27.11 4.69
C ASP A 200 26.68 -27.09 4.41
N GLU A 201 25.87 -26.55 5.33
CA GLU A 201 24.44 -26.33 5.09
C GLU A 201 24.20 -25.35 3.95
N VAL A 202 24.96 -24.25 3.90
CA VAL A 202 24.89 -23.29 2.78
C VAL A 202 25.22 -23.98 1.47
N HIS A 203 26.33 -24.72 1.41
CA HIS A 203 26.74 -25.41 0.19
C HIS A 203 25.75 -26.51 -0.23
N ARG A 204 25.16 -27.24 0.72
CA ARG A 204 24.10 -28.23 0.43
C ARG A 204 22.88 -27.58 -0.20
N VAL A 205 22.41 -26.46 0.36
CA VAL A 205 21.28 -25.71 -0.22
C VAL A 205 21.63 -25.19 -1.62
N LEU A 206 22.80 -24.58 -1.80
CA LEU A 206 23.23 -24.06 -3.11
C LEU A 206 23.44 -25.17 -4.16
N HIS A 207 23.81 -26.38 -3.74
CA HIS A 207 23.97 -27.52 -4.65
C HIS A 207 22.63 -28.15 -5.03
N ASN A 208 21.72 -28.30 -4.06
CA ASN A 208 20.39 -28.89 -4.27
C ASN A 208 19.45 -27.93 -5.01
N SER A 209 19.65 -26.63 -4.85
CA SER A 209 18.90 -25.63 -5.58
C SER A 209 19.29 -25.60 -7.05
N GLN A 210 18.29 -25.36 -7.91
CA GLN A 210 18.54 -25.26 -9.35
C GLN A 210 19.55 -24.13 -9.63
N ARG A 211 20.50 -24.37 -10.54
CA ARG A 211 21.67 -23.51 -10.83
C ARG A 211 21.37 -22.02 -11.15
N ARG A 212 20.10 -21.64 -11.35
CA ARG A 212 19.66 -20.27 -11.63
C ARG A 212 19.19 -19.49 -10.41
N ARG A 213 18.92 -20.15 -9.27
CA ARG A 213 18.39 -19.47 -8.08
C ARG A 213 19.49 -18.70 -7.36
N ARG A 214 19.14 -17.47 -6.96
CA ARG A 214 19.98 -16.61 -6.14
C ARG A 214 19.42 -16.57 -4.73
N TYR A 215 20.31 -16.48 -3.76
CA TYR A 215 20.03 -16.45 -2.33
C TYR A 215 20.77 -15.30 -1.67
N LEU A 216 20.12 -14.68 -0.69
CA LEU A 216 20.69 -13.69 0.20
C LEU A 216 21.00 -14.39 1.52
N LEU A 217 22.27 -14.40 1.88
CA LEU A 217 22.74 -14.86 3.19
C LEU A 217 22.86 -13.65 4.12
N GLN A 218 22.06 -13.61 5.18
CA GLN A 218 21.98 -12.50 6.12
C GLN A 218 22.24 -12.94 7.56
N SER A 219 23.01 -12.15 8.32
CA SER A 219 23.23 -12.38 9.75
C SER A 219 21.98 -12.02 10.55
N LEU A 220 21.63 -12.84 11.53
CA LEU A 220 20.53 -12.56 12.45
C LEU A 220 20.92 -11.63 13.60
N ASN A 221 22.23 -11.50 13.87
CA ASN A 221 22.78 -10.60 14.89
C ASN A 221 23.92 -9.79 14.23
N PRO A 222 23.69 -8.52 13.85
CA PRO A 222 24.71 -7.69 13.20
C PRO A 222 25.78 -7.18 14.16
N ASP A 223 25.63 -7.37 15.47
CA ASP A 223 26.57 -6.88 16.49
C ASP A 223 28.02 -7.32 16.20
N GLY A 224 28.87 -6.35 15.83
CA GLY A 224 30.29 -6.54 15.53
C GLY A 224 30.61 -6.99 14.10
N ILE A 225 29.64 -7.02 13.18
CA ILE A 225 29.85 -7.31 11.75
C ILE A 225 29.58 -6.01 10.96
N PRO A 226 30.49 -5.58 10.05
CA PRO A 226 30.23 -4.44 9.16
C PRO A 226 28.92 -4.64 8.37
N ALA A 227 28.12 -3.58 8.22
CA ALA A 227 26.80 -3.64 7.56
C ALA A 227 26.88 -4.30 6.15
N GLU A 228 27.91 -3.98 5.38
CA GLU A 228 28.19 -4.59 4.06
C GLU A 228 28.49 -6.09 4.10
N SER A 229 29.07 -6.58 5.20
CA SER A 229 29.39 -8.00 5.41
C SER A 229 28.25 -8.77 6.07
N SER A 230 27.19 -8.07 6.51
CA SER A 230 26.00 -8.67 7.14
C SER A 230 25.06 -9.33 6.13
N ARG A 231 25.21 -9.00 4.84
CA ARG A 231 24.40 -9.50 3.72
C ARG A 231 25.31 -9.95 2.59
N THR A 232 25.09 -11.13 2.03
CA THR A 232 25.91 -11.65 0.93
C THR A 232 25.06 -12.41 -0.08
N MET A 233 25.14 -11.99 -1.34
CA MET A 233 24.48 -12.69 -2.45
C MET A 233 25.25 -13.95 -2.87
N LEU A 234 24.52 -15.05 -3.03
CA LEU A 234 25.02 -16.36 -3.44
C LEU A 234 24.10 -16.94 -4.53
N PRO A 235 24.57 -17.82 -5.42
CA PRO A 235 25.97 -18.10 -5.68
C PRO A 235 26.67 -16.90 -6.37
N ARG A 236 27.99 -16.80 -6.21
CA ARG A 236 28.84 -15.87 -6.98
C ARG A 236 29.03 -16.38 -8.41
N LYS A 237 29.66 -15.57 -9.28
CA LYS A 237 29.87 -15.90 -10.70
C LYS A 237 30.52 -17.27 -10.91
N THR A 238 31.40 -17.70 -9.99
CA THR A 238 31.98 -19.05 -10.02
C THR A 238 31.76 -19.80 -8.70
N PRO A 239 31.72 -21.15 -8.73
CA PRO A 239 31.66 -21.97 -7.52
C PRO A 239 32.83 -21.68 -6.56
N SER A 240 34.05 -21.49 -7.08
CA SER A 240 35.22 -21.17 -6.26
C SER A 240 35.11 -19.81 -5.57
N GLN A 241 34.58 -18.79 -6.25
CA GLN A 241 34.28 -17.50 -5.62
C GLN A 241 33.21 -17.64 -4.54
N THR A 242 32.19 -18.47 -4.78
CA THR A 242 31.13 -18.76 -3.80
C THR A 242 31.73 -19.39 -2.54
N TYR A 243 32.58 -20.42 -2.71
CA TYR A 243 33.28 -21.07 -1.61
C TYR A 243 34.17 -20.10 -0.82
N ASN A 244 35.01 -19.32 -1.51
CA ASN A 244 35.87 -18.32 -0.87
C ASN A 244 35.08 -17.25 -0.12
N THR A 245 33.91 -16.85 -0.64
CA THR A 245 33.04 -15.87 0.02
C THR A 245 32.44 -16.48 1.29
N VAL A 246 31.83 -17.67 1.21
CA VAL A 246 31.21 -18.35 2.36
C VAL A 246 32.24 -18.71 3.44
N ALA A 247 33.48 -19.05 3.06
CA ALA A 247 34.57 -19.35 3.98
C ALA A 247 34.98 -18.14 4.84
N ARG A 248 34.79 -16.91 4.37
CA ARG A 248 35.07 -15.67 5.11
C ARG A 248 33.97 -15.30 6.10
N ILE A 249 32.79 -15.91 5.97
CA ILE A 249 31.63 -15.62 6.81
C ILE A 249 31.71 -16.46 8.10
N PRO A 250 31.59 -15.84 9.30
CA PRO A 250 31.64 -16.53 10.58
C PRO A 250 30.29 -17.20 10.91
N ILE A 251 29.94 -18.24 10.15
CA ILE A 251 28.73 -19.05 10.42
C ILE A 251 29.04 -20.03 11.56
N GLN A 252 28.27 -19.96 12.65
CA GLN A 252 28.42 -20.82 13.82
C GLN A 252 27.06 -21.31 14.30
N LYS A 253 27.03 -22.48 14.97
CA LYS A 253 25.77 -23.01 15.55
C LYS A 253 25.12 -22.04 16.54
N ALA A 254 25.93 -21.34 17.33
CA ALA A 254 25.47 -20.35 18.32
C ALA A 254 25.03 -19.01 17.68
N LYS A 255 25.47 -18.71 16.45
CA LYS A 255 25.14 -17.50 15.70
C LYS A 255 24.69 -17.91 14.28
N PRO A 256 23.46 -18.44 14.13
CA PRO A 256 22.97 -18.89 12.85
C PRO A 256 22.76 -17.72 11.90
N TRP A 257 22.88 -18.02 10.61
CA TRP A 257 22.60 -17.09 9.53
C TRP A 257 21.32 -17.52 8.82
N ARG A 258 20.68 -16.59 8.13
CA ARG A 258 19.49 -16.86 7.33
C ARG A 258 19.85 -16.83 5.86
N LEU A 259 19.49 -17.88 5.13
CA LEU A 259 19.65 -17.97 3.68
C LEU A 259 18.26 -17.92 3.05
N GLU A 260 17.94 -16.83 2.35
CA GLU A 260 16.63 -16.59 1.73
C GLU A 260 16.77 -16.50 0.21
N GLN A 261 15.82 -17.05 -0.54
CA GLN A 261 15.78 -16.87 -1.99
C GLN A 261 15.56 -15.39 -2.35
N ILE A 262 16.40 -14.88 -3.24
CA ILE A 262 16.31 -13.51 -3.76
C ILE A 262 15.18 -13.44 -4.77
N THR A 263 14.32 -12.44 -4.61
CA THR A 263 13.22 -12.14 -5.53
C THR A 263 13.59 -11.18 -6.66
N GLU A 264 14.79 -10.57 -6.63
CA GLU A 264 15.26 -9.64 -7.64
C GLU A 264 15.32 -10.29 -9.03
N GLY A 265 14.70 -9.63 -10.01
CA GLY A 265 14.57 -10.10 -11.39
C GLY A 265 13.39 -11.03 -11.65
N LEU A 266 12.64 -11.44 -10.62
CA LEU A 266 11.37 -12.14 -10.80
C LEU A 266 10.25 -11.14 -11.10
N LYS A 267 9.28 -11.55 -11.93
CA LYS A 267 8.09 -10.74 -12.18
C LYS A 267 7.29 -10.60 -10.88
N ARG A 268 6.91 -9.37 -10.55
CA ARG A 268 6.16 -9.04 -9.34
C ARG A 268 4.71 -8.73 -9.68
N TYR A 269 3.81 -9.22 -8.83
CA TYR A 269 2.39 -8.98 -8.90
C TYR A 269 1.89 -8.62 -7.50
N SER A 270 0.84 -7.81 -7.43
CA SER A 270 0.20 -7.45 -6.18
C SER A 270 -1.26 -7.84 -6.27
N SER A 271 -1.76 -8.48 -5.22
CA SER A 271 -3.15 -8.89 -5.09
C SER A 271 -3.84 -8.14 -3.97
N PHE A 272 -5.14 -7.95 -4.09
CA PHE A 272 -6.00 -7.43 -3.04
C PHE A 272 -7.22 -8.33 -2.88
N ALA A 273 -7.52 -8.71 -1.65
CA ALA A 273 -8.64 -9.56 -1.29
C ALA A 273 -9.45 -8.97 -0.14
N ILE A 274 -10.77 -9.11 -0.19
CA ILE A 274 -11.66 -8.88 0.96
C ILE A 274 -12.09 -10.26 1.46
N ILE A 275 -11.73 -10.58 2.70
CA ILE A 275 -12.06 -11.85 3.34
C ILE A 275 -13.11 -11.58 4.42
N VAL A 276 -14.20 -12.34 4.40
CA VAL A 276 -15.26 -12.31 5.42
C VAL A 276 -15.51 -13.73 5.88
N GLU A 277 -15.39 -13.96 7.19
CA GLU A 277 -15.62 -15.26 7.82
C GLU A 277 -14.88 -16.42 7.12
N ARG A 278 -13.60 -16.21 6.78
CA ARG A 278 -12.72 -17.15 6.03
C ARG A 278 -13.07 -17.37 4.55
N ASN A 279 -14.03 -16.63 4.01
CA ASN A 279 -14.38 -16.68 2.59
C ASN A 279 -13.88 -15.43 1.86
N VAL A 280 -13.27 -15.62 0.69
CA VAL A 280 -12.85 -14.50 -0.17
C VAL A 280 -14.08 -13.97 -0.90
N MET A 281 -14.47 -12.73 -0.60
CA MET A 281 -15.67 -12.09 -1.18
C MET A 281 -15.35 -11.23 -2.40
N ALA A 282 -14.15 -10.65 -2.45
CA ALA A 282 -13.66 -9.89 -3.59
C ALA A 282 -12.17 -10.15 -3.77
N PHE A 283 -11.70 -10.15 -5.02
CA PHE A 283 -10.31 -10.40 -5.36
C PHE A 283 -9.89 -9.67 -6.64
N VAL A 284 -8.64 -9.21 -6.67
CA VAL A 284 -8.00 -8.68 -7.87
C VAL A 284 -6.50 -8.93 -7.79
N ALA A 285 -5.91 -9.39 -8.88
CA ALA A 285 -4.46 -9.38 -9.08
C ALA A 285 -4.09 -8.29 -10.09
N SER A 286 -2.92 -7.70 -9.88
CA SER A 286 -2.39 -6.61 -10.69
C SER A 286 -0.88 -6.67 -10.78
N TYR A 287 -0.31 -5.98 -11.74
CA TYR A 287 1.12 -5.80 -11.87
C TYR A 287 1.45 -4.32 -12.04
N PRO A 288 2.62 -3.88 -11.56
CA PRO A 288 3.00 -2.49 -11.69
C PRO A 288 3.33 -2.11 -13.13
N THR A 289 3.04 -0.86 -13.47
CA THR A 289 3.56 -0.20 -14.66
C THR A 289 4.71 0.70 -14.22
N GLY A 290 5.79 0.79 -15.01
CA GLY A 290 7.08 1.35 -14.59
C GLY A 290 7.12 2.83 -14.15
N THR A 291 5.97 3.51 -14.03
CA THR A 291 5.84 4.93 -13.66
C THR A 291 4.99 5.14 -12.41
N GLY A 292 4.86 4.10 -11.57
CA GLY A 292 4.05 4.14 -10.35
C GLY A 292 2.56 3.84 -10.56
N GLY A 293 2.18 3.45 -11.78
CA GLY A 293 0.85 2.94 -12.09
C GLY A 293 0.73 1.42 -11.88
N ALA A 294 -0.49 0.90 -12.09
CA ALA A 294 -0.76 -0.53 -12.01
C ALA A 294 -1.83 -0.94 -13.03
N GLN A 295 -1.77 -2.18 -13.49
CA GLN A 295 -2.74 -2.76 -14.41
C GLN A 295 -3.30 -4.08 -13.88
N VAL A 296 -4.59 -4.30 -14.13
CA VAL A 296 -5.30 -5.53 -13.74
C VAL A 296 -4.80 -6.71 -14.56
N LEU A 297 -4.58 -7.83 -13.90
CA LEU A 297 -4.38 -9.12 -14.55
C LEU A 297 -5.72 -9.70 -14.98
N ASP A 298 -5.80 -10.27 -16.18
CA ASP A 298 -7.05 -10.87 -16.67
C ASP A 298 -7.59 -11.89 -15.66
N SER A 299 -8.86 -11.73 -15.29
CA SER A 299 -9.51 -12.53 -14.26
C SER A 299 -9.55 -14.02 -14.63
N LYS A 300 -9.54 -14.33 -15.92
CA LYS A 300 -9.56 -15.70 -16.46
C LYS A 300 -8.17 -16.30 -16.64
N SER A 301 -7.10 -15.53 -16.46
CA SER A 301 -5.73 -16.05 -16.61
C SER A 301 -5.43 -17.11 -15.54
N ALA A 302 -4.65 -18.12 -15.91
CA ALA A 302 -4.21 -19.18 -14.99
C ALA A 302 -3.44 -18.60 -13.79
N LEU A 303 -2.68 -17.53 -14.01
CA LEU A 303 -1.95 -16.82 -12.96
C LEU A 303 -2.88 -16.15 -11.95
N ASN A 304 -3.90 -15.42 -12.42
CA ASN A 304 -4.90 -14.82 -11.52
C ASN A 304 -5.67 -15.88 -10.72
N GLN A 305 -6.07 -16.97 -11.38
CA GLN A 305 -6.74 -18.09 -10.72
C GLN A 305 -5.85 -18.77 -9.69
N SER A 306 -4.56 -18.93 -9.96
CA SER A 306 -3.60 -19.49 -9.00
C SER A 306 -3.44 -18.60 -7.76
N MET A 307 -3.35 -17.28 -7.94
CA MET A 307 -3.30 -16.33 -6.82
C MET A 307 -4.61 -16.30 -6.03
N LEU A 308 -5.76 -16.40 -6.71
CA LEU A 308 -7.07 -16.52 -6.05
C LEU A 308 -7.13 -17.80 -5.19
N MET A 309 -6.75 -18.94 -5.76
CA MET A 309 -6.75 -20.23 -5.07
C MET A 309 -5.82 -20.21 -3.85
N PHE A 310 -4.67 -19.54 -3.96
CA PHE A 310 -3.78 -19.28 -2.82
C PHE A 310 -4.53 -18.50 -1.73
N MET A 311 -5.18 -17.39 -2.07
CA MET A 311 -5.90 -16.56 -1.10
C MET A 311 -7.10 -17.26 -0.48
N GLN A 312 -7.85 -18.06 -1.25
CA GLN A 312 -8.95 -18.89 -0.74
C GLN A 312 -8.45 -19.95 0.23
N THR A 313 -7.36 -20.64 -0.13
CA THR A 313 -6.74 -21.64 0.74
C THR A 313 -6.19 -20.98 2.02
N PHE A 314 -5.55 -19.82 1.89
CA PHE A 314 -5.09 -19.03 3.04
C PHE A 314 -6.24 -18.65 3.95
N ALA A 315 -7.33 -18.10 3.40
CA ALA A 315 -8.51 -17.67 4.15
C ALA A 315 -9.20 -18.84 4.88
N SER A 316 -9.43 -19.95 4.19
CA SER A 316 -10.10 -21.14 4.74
C SER A 316 -9.38 -21.75 5.94
N LYS A 317 -8.04 -21.64 5.97
CA LYS A 317 -7.17 -22.14 7.05
C LYS A 317 -6.99 -21.17 8.21
N GLN A 318 -7.54 -19.95 8.14
CA GLN A 318 -7.53 -19.02 9.28
C GLN A 318 -8.50 -19.45 10.37
N ARG A 319 -8.44 -18.75 11.51
CA ARG A 319 -9.35 -18.95 12.64
C ARG A 319 -10.81 -18.64 12.24
N PRO A 320 -11.80 -19.28 12.88
CA PRO A 320 -13.20 -18.93 12.69
C PRO A 320 -13.44 -17.44 12.95
N GLY A 321 -14.26 -16.79 12.11
CA GLY A 321 -14.55 -15.36 12.23
C GLY A 321 -13.52 -14.43 11.58
N PHE A 322 -12.42 -14.95 11.00
CA PHE A 322 -11.41 -14.13 10.34
C PHE A 322 -12.02 -13.28 9.21
N SER A 323 -12.02 -11.96 9.41
CA SER A 323 -12.56 -10.98 8.47
C SER A 323 -11.63 -9.77 8.39
N ALA A 324 -11.00 -9.58 7.23
CA ALA A 324 -10.03 -8.51 6.97
C ALA A 324 -9.94 -8.27 5.47
N HIS A 325 -9.50 -7.06 5.07
CA HIS A 325 -8.90 -6.91 3.75
C HIS A 325 -7.41 -7.25 3.83
N LEU A 326 -6.87 -7.87 2.79
CA LEU A 326 -5.46 -8.24 2.73
C LEU A 326 -4.92 -7.94 1.34
N GLY A 327 -3.73 -7.36 1.33
CA GLY A 327 -2.88 -7.26 0.16
C GLY A 327 -1.74 -8.27 0.25
N VAL A 328 -1.49 -9.04 -0.81
CA VAL A 328 -0.34 -9.94 -0.87
C VAL A 328 0.43 -9.69 -2.15
N ASP A 329 1.73 -9.42 -2.00
CA ASP A 329 2.65 -9.33 -3.13
C ASP A 329 3.17 -10.72 -3.46
N PHE A 330 3.15 -11.06 -4.74
CA PHE A 330 3.66 -12.31 -5.27
C PHE A 330 4.84 -12.06 -6.20
N CYS A 331 5.78 -13.01 -6.21
CA CYS A 331 6.71 -13.17 -7.31
C CYS A 331 6.39 -14.45 -8.09
N VAL A 332 6.69 -14.42 -9.39
CA VAL A 332 6.49 -15.55 -10.28
C VAL A 332 7.83 -16.07 -10.74
N GLU A 333 8.08 -17.37 -10.51
CA GLU A 333 9.24 -18.09 -11.00
C GLU A 333 8.81 -18.98 -12.18
N GLU A 334 9.29 -18.63 -13.38
CA GLU A 334 9.01 -19.36 -14.61
C GLU A 334 10.02 -20.50 -14.82
N HIS A 335 9.50 -21.70 -15.08
CA HIS A 335 10.30 -22.88 -15.40
C HIS A 335 9.84 -23.49 -16.72
N ALA A 336 10.77 -23.69 -17.64
CA ALA A 336 10.49 -24.49 -18.83
C ALA A 336 10.46 -25.97 -18.44
N ASN A 337 9.33 -26.63 -18.68
CA ASN A 337 9.17 -28.06 -18.58
C ASN A 337 8.91 -28.65 -19.98
N VAL A 338 9.03 -29.98 -20.11
CA VAL A 338 8.85 -30.71 -21.39
C VAL A 338 7.46 -30.45 -22.01
N SER A 339 6.46 -30.12 -21.18
CA SER A 339 5.08 -29.86 -21.58
C SER A 339 4.71 -28.37 -21.71
N GLY A 340 5.64 -27.43 -21.49
CA GLY A 340 5.38 -25.99 -21.55
C GLY A 340 6.06 -25.18 -20.45
N VAL A 341 5.63 -23.94 -20.25
CA VAL A 341 6.14 -23.07 -19.17
C VAL A 341 5.28 -23.25 -17.92
N LEU A 342 5.90 -23.64 -16.81
CA LEU A 342 5.30 -23.71 -15.49
C LEU A 342 5.61 -22.42 -14.73
N GLU A 343 4.58 -21.75 -14.26
CA GLU A 343 4.70 -20.54 -13.44
C GLU A 343 4.42 -20.89 -11.97
N ASN A 344 5.43 -20.79 -11.11
CA ASN A 344 5.26 -20.97 -9.67
C ASN A 344 5.07 -19.61 -9.00
N ILE A 345 3.98 -19.46 -8.25
CA ILE A 345 3.70 -18.25 -7.48
C ILE A 345 4.22 -18.38 -6.04
N PHE A 346 4.89 -17.34 -5.55
CA PHE A 346 5.32 -17.29 -4.16
C PHE A 346 4.95 -15.95 -3.52
N PRO A 347 4.35 -15.95 -2.31
CA PRO A 347 4.11 -14.73 -1.56
C PRO A 347 5.44 -14.14 -1.07
N VAL A 348 5.55 -12.81 -1.15
CA VAL A 348 6.74 -12.05 -0.76
C VAL A 348 6.47 -11.22 0.48
N SER A 349 5.36 -10.49 0.49
CA SER A 349 4.96 -9.56 1.55
C SER A 349 3.44 -9.52 1.68
N VAL A 350 2.98 -9.07 2.84
CA VAL A 350 1.56 -8.85 3.14
C VAL A 350 1.35 -7.40 3.57
N SER A 351 0.19 -6.85 3.25
CA SER A 351 -0.31 -5.58 3.76
C SER A 351 -1.72 -5.79 4.30
N VAL A 352 -1.97 -5.23 5.49
CA VAL A 352 -3.26 -5.36 6.18
C VAL A 352 -4.15 -4.13 6.00
N HIS A 353 -3.70 -3.17 5.18
CA HIS A 353 -4.41 -1.95 4.84
C HIS A 353 -4.96 -2.03 3.40
N ALA A 354 -5.85 -1.10 3.07
CA ALA A 354 -6.42 -1.02 1.73
C ALA A 354 -5.34 -0.76 0.67
N GLN A 355 -5.13 -1.71 -0.24
CA GLN A 355 -4.14 -1.64 -1.31
C GLN A 355 -4.71 -1.06 -2.61
N ALA A 356 -3.81 -0.66 -3.53
CA ALA A 356 -4.16 -0.13 -4.85
C ALA A 356 -5.11 -1.02 -5.65
N GLY A 357 -5.13 -2.33 -5.41
CA GLY A 357 -6.07 -3.26 -6.04
C GLY A 357 -7.55 -2.84 -5.89
N LEU A 358 -7.92 -2.25 -4.74
CA LEU A 358 -9.28 -1.77 -4.48
C LEU A 358 -9.76 -0.75 -5.52
N LEU A 359 -8.85 0.03 -6.10
CA LEU A 359 -9.15 1.07 -7.07
C LEU A 359 -9.60 0.53 -8.44
N PHE A 360 -9.34 -0.75 -8.73
CA PHE A 360 -9.77 -1.40 -9.98
C PHE A 360 -11.25 -1.76 -10.01
N PHE A 361 -11.92 -1.83 -8.86
CA PHE A 361 -13.36 -1.95 -8.82
C PHE A 361 -13.95 -0.60 -9.21
N GLN A 362 -14.32 -0.43 -10.48
CA GLN A 362 -14.73 0.86 -11.03
C GLN A 362 -16.20 0.88 -11.47
N GLY A 363 -16.78 2.08 -11.49
CA GLY A 363 -18.16 2.30 -11.91
C GLY A 363 -19.20 1.69 -10.96
N ALA A 364 -20.47 1.77 -11.34
CA ALA A 364 -21.58 1.32 -10.49
C ALA A 364 -21.51 -0.17 -10.14
N ALA A 365 -21.11 -1.02 -11.10
CA ALA A 365 -20.94 -2.45 -10.87
C ALA A 365 -19.80 -2.75 -9.88
N GLY A 366 -18.64 -2.11 -10.05
CA GLY A 366 -17.51 -2.25 -9.13
C GLY A 366 -17.82 -1.72 -7.73
N SER A 367 -18.54 -0.59 -7.64
CA SER A 367 -19.02 -0.06 -6.36
C SER A 367 -19.99 -1.02 -5.66
N ALA A 368 -20.94 -1.61 -6.39
CA ALA A 368 -21.86 -2.61 -5.85
C ALA A 368 -21.13 -3.88 -5.38
N GLN A 369 -20.14 -4.35 -6.14
CA GLN A 369 -19.29 -5.48 -5.78
C GLN A 369 -18.52 -5.24 -4.47
N LEU A 370 -17.83 -4.10 -4.35
CA LEU A 370 -17.10 -3.73 -3.14
C LEU A 370 -18.03 -3.61 -1.94
N THR A 371 -19.12 -2.86 -2.08
CA THR A 371 -20.09 -2.66 -1.01
C THR A 371 -20.69 -4.00 -0.56
N ARG A 372 -21.07 -4.88 -1.49
CA ARG A 372 -21.58 -6.23 -1.16
C ARG A 372 -20.54 -7.05 -0.39
N ALA A 373 -19.27 -7.00 -0.80
CA ALA A 373 -18.20 -7.75 -0.14
C ALA A 373 -17.99 -7.31 1.31
N TYR A 374 -18.00 -6.00 1.59
CA TYR A 374 -17.89 -5.50 2.98
C TYR A 374 -19.17 -5.72 3.80
N LEU A 375 -20.36 -5.51 3.22
CA LEU A 375 -21.63 -5.69 3.93
C LEU A 375 -21.92 -7.16 4.28
N ALA A 376 -21.25 -8.12 3.64
CA ALA A 376 -21.40 -9.54 3.95
C ALA A 376 -20.99 -9.90 5.39
N SER A 377 -20.22 -9.05 6.08
CA SER A 377 -19.83 -9.28 7.49
C SER A 377 -20.92 -8.92 8.50
N LEU A 378 -21.97 -8.23 8.05
CA LEU A 378 -23.12 -7.90 8.90
C LEU A 378 -24.02 -9.13 9.03
N PRO A 379 -24.53 -9.43 10.23
CA PRO A 379 -25.48 -10.51 10.41
C PRO A 379 -26.71 -10.25 9.54
N SER A 380 -27.12 -11.29 8.80
CA SER A 380 -28.41 -11.26 8.10
C SER A 380 -29.49 -11.12 9.15
N ARG A 381 -30.22 -10.00 9.15
CA ARG A 381 -31.44 -9.88 9.94
C ARG A 381 -32.42 -10.93 9.41
N ALA A 382 -32.54 -12.05 10.11
CA ALA A 382 -33.56 -13.04 9.84
C ALA A 382 -34.92 -12.33 9.83
N LYS A 383 -35.76 -12.67 8.86
CA LYS A 383 -37.16 -12.25 8.81
C LYS A 383 -37.89 -12.86 10.00
N ASP A 384 -37.90 -12.18 11.14
CA ASP A 384 -38.99 -12.30 12.11
C ASP A 384 -40.09 -11.35 11.64
N ASP A 385 -41.00 -11.89 10.83
CA ASP A 385 -42.46 -11.80 10.99
C ASP A 385 -43.19 -12.17 9.69
N GLY A 386 -44.18 -13.06 9.85
CA GLY A 386 -45.42 -13.12 9.08
C GLY A 386 -45.37 -13.06 7.55
N ASP A 387 -45.44 -14.25 6.96
CA ASP A 387 -46.15 -14.57 5.71
C ASP A 387 -46.88 -13.41 4.98
N GLN A 388 -46.36 -13.01 3.82
CA GLN A 388 -47.17 -12.73 2.63
C GLN A 388 -46.28 -12.65 1.37
N GLN A 389 -46.57 -13.56 0.45
CA GLN A 389 -46.02 -13.61 -0.90
C GLN A 389 -46.34 -12.32 -1.68
N LEU A 390 -45.31 -11.56 -2.06
CA LEU A 390 -45.36 -10.74 -3.27
C LEU A 390 -43.94 -10.57 -3.82
N GLY A 391 -43.78 -10.83 -5.13
CA GLY A 391 -42.52 -11.10 -5.81
C GLY A 391 -41.39 -10.13 -5.49
N SER A 392 -40.43 -10.60 -4.70
CA SER A 392 -39.17 -9.91 -4.46
C SER A 392 -38.27 -10.09 -5.68
N ILE A 393 -37.97 -8.98 -6.36
CA ILE A 393 -36.87 -8.91 -7.32
C ILE A 393 -35.60 -9.38 -6.62
N THR A 394 -34.98 -10.41 -7.21
CA THR A 394 -33.77 -11.10 -6.80
C THR A 394 -32.59 -10.14 -6.58
N VAL A 395 -32.42 -9.67 -5.35
CA VAL A 395 -31.06 -9.64 -4.78
C VAL A 395 -30.74 -11.10 -4.51
N VAL A 396 -29.94 -11.69 -5.40
CA VAL A 396 -29.52 -13.09 -5.38
C VAL A 396 -29.17 -13.51 -3.95
N LYS A 397 -30.11 -14.27 -3.34
CA LYS A 397 -29.80 -15.34 -2.39
C LYS A 397 -28.97 -16.34 -3.19
N GLN A 398 -27.65 -16.18 -3.13
CA GLN A 398 -26.74 -17.29 -3.34
C GLN A 398 -26.49 -17.83 -1.94
N ASP A 399 -26.77 -19.11 -1.75
CA ASP A 399 -26.37 -19.85 -0.57
C ASP A 399 -24.92 -19.51 -0.23
N SER A 400 -24.67 -19.26 1.05
CA SER A 400 -23.38 -18.85 1.63
C SER A 400 -22.25 -19.86 1.42
N SER A 401 -22.48 -20.95 0.66
CA SER A 401 -21.47 -21.91 0.24
C SER A 401 -20.94 -21.69 -1.18
N ASN A 402 -21.53 -20.83 -2.02
CA ASN A 402 -21.09 -20.57 -3.41
C ASN A 402 -21.33 -19.12 -3.86
N ALA A 403 -21.00 -18.12 -3.04
CA ALA A 403 -20.97 -16.73 -3.50
C ALA A 403 -19.79 -16.55 -4.47
N GLU A 404 -20.07 -16.19 -5.73
CA GLU A 404 -19.04 -15.92 -6.73
C GLU A 404 -18.14 -14.77 -6.25
N VAL A 405 -16.82 -14.98 -6.27
CA VAL A 405 -15.84 -13.98 -5.84
C VAL A 405 -15.94 -12.76 -6.75
N ALA A 406 -16.19 -11.59 -6.18
CA ALA A 406 -16.27 -10.37 -6.97
C ALA A 406 -14.89 -10.00 -7.54
N MET A 407 -14.81 -9.88 -8.86
CA MET A 407 -13.61 -9.46 -9.58
C MET A 407 -13.92 -8.30 -10.52
N PRO A 408 -12.96 -7.38 -10.74
CA PRO A 408 -13.11 -6.33 -11.73
C PRO A 408 -13.15 -6.91 -13.15
N SER A 409 -13.73 -6.16 -14.09
CA SER A 409 -13.80 -6.55 -15.50
C SER A 409 -12.40 -6.65 -16.11
N ALA A 410 -12.23 -7.56 -17.08
CA ALA A 410 -10.99 -7.71 -17.84
C ALA A 410 -10.61 -6.44 -18.63
N ASN A 411 -11.60 -5.58 -18.95
CA ASN A 411 -11.40 -4.33 -19.68
C ASN A 411 -11.18 -3.12 -18.76
N THR A 412 -10.89 -3.33 -17.47
CA THR A 412 -10.62 -2.25 -16.52
C THR A 412 -9.37 -1.49 -16.92
N SER A 413 -9.46 -0.16 -17.01
CA SER A 413 -8.31 0.70 -17.33
C SER A 413 -7.23 0.63 -16.25
N GLY A 414 -5.97 0.77 -16.67
CA GLY A 414 -4.86 0.92 -15.75
C GLY A 414 -5.04 2.14 -14.84
N ILE A 415 -4.40 2.11 -13.68
CA ILE A 415 -4.42 3.21 -12.72
C ILE A 415 -3.07 3.90 -12.76
N TYR A 416 -3.09 5.23 -12.73
CA TYR A 416 -1.89 6.04 -12.57
C TYR A 416 -2.12 7.09 -11.49
N CYS A 417 -1.05 7.78 -11.10
CA CYS A 417 -1.17 8.95 -10.24
C CYS A 417 -0.66 10.19 -10.96
N PHE A 418 -1.56 11.16 -11.14
CA PHE A 418 -1.28 12.38 -11.88
C PHE A 418 -0.08 13.15 -11.34
N GLY A 419 0.00 13.37 -10.02
CA GLY A 419 1.09 14.13 -9.42
C GLY A 419 2.46 13.51 -9.65
N GLN A 420 2.57 12.20 -9.43
CA GLN A 420 3.82 11.46 -9.59
C GLN A 420 4.25 11.42 -11.06
N GLU A 421 3.33 11.13 -11.98
CA GLU A 421 3.67 11.08 -13.40
C GLU A 421 3.95 12.47 -13.97
N LEU A 422 3.26 13.52 -13.53
CA LEU A 422 3.57 14.90 -13.91
C LEU A 422 5.01 15.26 -13.50
N LEU A 423 5.43 14.85 -12.31
CA LEU A 423 6.80 15.07 -11.86
C LEU A 423 7.79 14.23 -12.68
N GLN A 424 7.61 12.91 -12.72
CA GLN A 424 8.59 11.97 -13.27
C GLN A 424 8.66 11.98 -14.80
N LEU A 425 7.54 12.17 -15.51
CA LEU A 425 7.46 12.08 -16.96
C LEU A 425 7.47 13.44 -17.67
N CYS A 426 7.08 14.52 -16.98
CA CYS A 426 7.04 15.86 -17.57
C CYS A 426 8.10 16.80 -16.97
N LEU A 427 8.08 17.05 -15.66
CA LEU A 427 8.90 18.10 -15.04
C LEU A 427 10.37 17.71 -14.86
N THR A 428 10.66 16.52 -14.34
CA THR A 428 12.03 16.04 -14.16
C THR A 428 12.77 15.91 -15.50
N PRO A 429 12.18 15.31 -16.56
CA PRO A 429 12.84 15.25 -17.85
C PRO A 429 12.98 16.64 -18.50
N LEU A 430 12.03 17.57 -18.30
CA LEU A 430 12.14 18.95 -18.76
C LEU A 430 13.31 19.68 -18.09
N LEU A 431 13.48 19.50 -16.78
CA LEU A 431 14.63 20.05 -16.06
C LEU A 431 15.94 19.48 -16.60
N GLY A 432 15.99 18.16 -16.89
CA GLY A 432 17.13 17.51 -17.51
C GLY A 432 17.47 18.05 -18.91
N VAL A 433 16.46 18.47 -19.69
CA VAL A 433 16.69 19.17 -20.96
C VAL A 433 17.27 20.57 -20.71
N LEU A 434 16.75 21.31 -19.74
CA LEU A 434 17.25 22.64 -19.37
C LEU A 434 18.69 22.60 -18.83
N THR A 435 19.06 21.54 -18.12
CA THR A 435 20.43 21.29 -17.63
C THR A 435 21.33 20.59 -18.66
N ARG A 436 20.82 20.31 -19.87
CA ARG A 436 21.50 19.59 -20.97
C ARG A 436 21.92 18.15 -20.64
N GLU A 437 21.30 17.53 -19.64
CA GLU A 437 21.49 16.11 -19.29
C GLU A 437 20.68 15.16 -20.19
N LYS A 438 19.55 15.63 -20.75
CA LYS A 438 18.65 14.83 -21.59
C LYS A 438 18.37 15.48 -22.94
N SER A 439 18.04 14.66 -23.93
CA SER A 439 17.65 15.14 -25.27
C SER A 439 16.17 15.56 -25.32
N LEU A 440 15.85 16.53 -26.16
CA LEU A 440 14.46 16.94 -26.44
C LEU A 440 13.60 15.78 -26.97
N ILE A 441 14.20 14.85 -27.71
CA ILE A 441 13.51 13.67 -28.25
C ILE A 441 13.09 12.73 -27.11
N GLU A 442 13.96 12.53 -26.13
CA GLU A 442 13.65 11.70 -24.95
C GLU A 442 12.52 12.32 -24.12
N TRP A 443 12.55 13.65 -23.93
CA TRP A 443 11.48 14.38 -23.26
C TRP A 443 10.12 14.25 -23.99
N PHE A 444 10.11 14.35 -25.32
CA PHE A 444 8.87 14.17 -26.07
C PHE A 444 8.32 12.73 -25.94
N GLY A 445 9.20 11.72 -25.89
CA GLY A 445 8.82 10.34 -25.63
C GLY A 445 8.18 10.14 -24.25
N THR A 446 8.74 10.72 -23.20
CA THR A 446 8.16 10.64 -21.84
C THR A 446 6.85 11.44 -21.74
N LEU A 447 6.76 12.59 -22.41
CA LEU A 447 5.52 13.37 -22.49
C LEU A 447 4.41 12.61 -23.22
N GLN A 448 4.72 11.93 -24.33
CA GLN A 448 3.74 11.10 -25.04
C GLN A 448 3.25 9.94 -24.17
N LEU A 449 4.13 9.33 -23.36
CA LEU A 449 3.75 8.31 -22.39
C LEU A 449 2.77 8.87 -21.34
N PHE A 450 3.06 10.04 -20.78
CA PHE A 450 2.17 10.74 -19.84
C PHE A 450 0.80 11.03 -20.47
N LEU A 451 0.77 11.59 -21.68
CA LEU A 451 -0.49 11.87 -22.39
C LEU A 451 -1.30 10.60 -22.66
N ARG A 452 -0.62 9.48 -22.95
CA ARG A 452 -1.28 8.18 -23.11
C ARG A 452 -1.93 7.72 -21.79
N HIS A 453 -1.24 7.82 -20.66
CA HIS A 453 -1.84 7.47 -19.37
C HIS A 453 -2.97 8.42 -18.99
N LEU A 454 -2.83 9.73 -19.22
CA LEU A 454 -3.89 10.72 -18.99
C LEU A 454 -5.18 10.41 -19.78
N LEU A 455 -5.07 9.86 -21.00
CA LEU A 455 -6.21 9.58 -21.87
C LEU A 455 -6.81 8.18 -21.69
N PHE A 456 -5.98 7.16 -21.40
CA PHE A 456 -6.42 5.75 -21.39
C PHE A 456 -6.39 5.10 -20.00
N CYS A 457 -5.70 5.69 -19.03
CA CYS A 457 -5.66 5.24 -17.65
C CYS A 457 -6.55 6.14 -16.79
N ARG A 458 -6.86 5.64 -15.59
CA ARG A 458 -7.66 6.38 -14.61
C ARG A 458 -6.74 6.87 -13.49
N ASP A 459 -6.91 8.13 -13.12
CA ASP A 459 -6.21 8.68 -11.96
C ASP A 459 -6.75 8.06 -10.66
N ASN A 460 -5.87 7.93 -9.67
CA ASN A 460 -6.17 7.30 -8.39
C ASN A 460 -7.11 8.14 -7.49
N GLU A 461 -7.13 9.46 -7.64
CA GLU A 461 -7.93 10.38 -6.81
C GLU A 461 -9.08 11.06 -7.57
N TYR A 462 -8.90 11.36 -8.85
CA TYR A 462 -9.92 12.02 -9.65
C TYR A 462 -11.12 11.12 -9.89
N SER A 463 -12.31 11.64 -9.56
CA SER A 463 -13.57 11.10 -10.02
C SER A 463 -14.36 12.22 -10.64
N PHE A 464 -14.90 11.99 -11.84
CA PHE A 464 -15.81 12.93 -12.47
C PHE A 464 -17.03 13.21 -11.59
N GLU A 465 -17.49 12.23 -10.81
CA GLU A 465 -18.61 12.38 -9.88
C GLU A 465 -18.20 12.97 -8.53
N ASP A 466 -16.94 13.31 -8.31
CA ASP A 466 -16.46 13.90 -7.06
C ASP A 466 -15.10 14.57 -7.30
N PRO A 467 -15.06 15.68 -8.05
CA PRO A 467 -13.82 16.29 -8.55
C PRO A 467 -13.09 17.16 -7.51
N VAL A 468 -13.78 17.57 -6.44
CA VAL A 468 -13.26 18.57 -5.48
C VAL A 468 -12.03 18.08 -4.73
N PRO A 469 -11.95 16.83 -4.23
CA PRO A 469 -10.73 16.33 -3.61
C PRO A 469 -9.51 16.47 -4.52
N PHE A 470 -9.61 16.07 -5.78
CA PHE A 470 -8.52 16.21 -6.74
C PHE A 470 -8.14 17.70 -6.96
N TRP A 471 -9.12 18.56 -7.19
CA TRP A 471 -8.86 20.00 -7.38
C TRP A 471 -8.18 20.61 -6.15
N TRP A 472 -8.69 20.33 -4.94
CA TRP A 472 -8.12 20.82 -3.69
C TRP A 472 -6.70 20.30 -3.46
N ALA A 473 -6.45 19.03 -3.73
CA ALA A 473 -5.12 18.41 -3.59
C ALA A 473 -4.07 19.19 -4.38
N TYR A 474 -4.29 19.39 -5.68
CA TYR A 474 -3.27 19.97 -6.57
C TYR A 474 -3.24 21.50 -6.60
N GLN A 475 -4.36 22.17 -6.30
CA GLN A 475 -4.44 23.64 -6.38
C GLN A 475 -4.23 24.33 -5.02
N VAL A 476 -4.49 23.65 -3.92
CA VAL A 476 -4.44 24.25 -2.57
C VAL A 476 -3.51 23.48 -1.65
N TYR A 477 -3.78 22.20 -1.41
CA TYR A 477 -3.12 21.42 -0.38
C TYR A 477 -1.62 21.23 -0.66
N ILE A 478 -1.27 20.65 -1.81
CA ILE A 478 0.14 20.41 -2.20
C ILE A 478 0.93 21.73 -2.29
N PRO A 479 0.46 22.78 -3.01
CA PRO A 479 1.18 24.06 -3.06
C PRO A 479 1.42 24.67 -1.67
N LEU A 480 0.42 24.62 -0.78
CA LEU A 480 0.55 25.17 0.56
C LEU A 480 1.52 24.36 1.42
N GLN A 481 1.52 23.03 1.30
CA GLN A 481 2.52 22.18 1.94
C GLN A 481 3.94 22.52 1.45
N LEU A 482 4.13 22.66 0.14
CA LEU A 482 5.43 23.04 -0.45
C LEU A 482 5.90 24.42 0.01
N LEU A 483 4.99 25.39 0.14
CA LEU A 483 5.31 26.71 0.68
C LEU A 483 5.68 26.65 2.17
N MET A 484 4.96 25.85 2.95
CA MET A 484 5.25 25.65 4.38
C MET A 484 6.60 24.97 4.59
N THR A 485 6.93 23.94 3.81
CA THR A 485 8.24 23.27 3.90
C THR A 485 9.37 24.23 3.51
N LEU A 486 9.20 25.02 2.46
CA LEU A 486 10.15 26.07 2.07
C LEU A 486 10.33 27.10 3.19
N TYR A 487 9.23 27.58 3.78
CA TYR A 487 9.25 28.55 4.87
C TYR A 487 9.99 28.02 6.11
N MET A 488 9.70 26.79 6.53
CA MET A 488 10.37 26.15 7.66
C MET A 488 11.87 25.92 7.39
N SER A 489 12.22 25.53 6.17
CA SER A 489 13.62 25.36 5.75
C SER A 489 14.40 26.67 5.80
N ILE A 490 13.79 27.82 5.43
CA ILE A 490 14.43 29.14 5.48
C ILE A 490 14.60 29.61 6.94
N ARG A 491 13.65 29.29 7.81
CA ARG A 491 13.63 29.74 9.22
C ARG A 491 14.55 28.94 10.15
N GLY A 492 15.27 27.94 9.63
CA GLY A 492 16.22 27.12 10.40
C GLY A 492 15.61 26.37 11.59
N SER A 493 14.29 26.20 11.61
CA SER A 493 13.57 25.59 12.73
C SER A 493 13.52 24.06 12.52
N SER A 494 14.32 23.33 13.29
CA SER A 494 14.40 21.87 13.29
C SER A 494 13.26 21.18 14.07
N HIS A 495 12.07 21.79 14.12
CA HIS A 495 10.86 21.03 14.42
C HIS A 495 10.45 20.32 13.14
N ALA A 496 10.96 19.10 12.98
CA ALA A 496 10.45 18.16 12.00
C ALA A 496 8.94 18.02 12.24
N TRP A 497 8.14 18.47 11.27
CA TRP A 497 6.79 17.95 11.15
C TRP A 497 6.88 16.43 11.12
N PRO A 498 5.92 15.68 11.68
CA PRO A 498 5.85 14.26 11.43
C PRO A 498 5.74 14.09 9.91
N HIS A 499 6.86 13.76 9.30
CA HIS A 499 6.94 13.28 7.94
C HIS A 499 6.32 11.89 7.98
N ASP A 500 5.00 11.81 7.93
CA ASP A 500 4.47 10.84 6.99
C ASP A 500 4.81 11.46 5.64
N PRO A 501 5.76 10.88 4.87
CA PRO A 501 5.97 11.37 3.53
C PRO A 501 4.60 11.36 2.87
N VAL A 502 4.22 12.48 2.24
CA VAL A 502 3.21 12.43 1.19
C VAL A 502 3.90 11.71 0.02
N GLU A 503 4.17 10.41 0.22
CA GLU A 503 4.38 9.46 -0.86
C GLU A 503 3.00 9.28 -1.49
N VAL A 504 2.77 10.12 -2.48
CA VAL A 504 1.64 10.06 -3.40
C VAL A 504 1.48 8.63 -3.99
N CYS A 505 2.56 7.86 -4.02
CA CYS A 505 2.65 6.40 -3.97
C CYS A 505 4.14 6.09 -3.67
N PRO A 506 4.48 4.91 -3.12
CA PRO A 506 5.89 4.60 -2.91
C PRO A 506 6.62 4.53 -4.25
N PRO A 507 7.90 4.93 -4.33
CA PRO A 507 8.76 4.45 -5.40
C PRO A 507 8.84 2.93 -5.24
N GLN A 508 8.22 2.20 -6.15
CA GLN A 508 8.70 0.85 -6.40
C GLN A 508 10.10 1.02 -6.98
N GLN A 509 11.12 0.54 -6.27
CA GLN A 509 12.49 0.50 -6.75
C GLN A 509 12.52 -0.13 -8.15
N LEU A 510 12.57 0.72 -9.16
CA LEU A 510 13.01 0.40 -10.50
C LEU A 510 14.50 0.65 -10.50
N ASP A 511 15.28 -0.39 -10.23
CA ASP A 511 16.71 -0.35 -10.53
C ASP A 511 16.89 -0.48 -12.04
N ASP A 512 17.24 0.64 -12.65
CA ASP A 512 17.68 0.70 -14.04
C ASP A 512 18.98 -0.10 -14.20
N GLY A 513 18.88 -1.23 -14.89
CA GLY A 513 20.03 -1.99 -15.35
C GLY A 513 20.83 -1.20 -16.39
N ARG A 514 21.83 -0.45 -15.94
CA ARG A 514 22.95 -0.02 -16.81
C ARG A 514 24.29 -0.43 -16.23
N SER A 515 24.88 -1.40 -16.91
CA SER A 515 26.28 -1.78 -16.80
C SER A 515 27.19 -0.60 -17.14
N HIS A 516 28.02 -0.15 -16.19
CA HIS A 516 29.23 0.60 -16.51
C HIS A 516 30.46 -0.11 -15.95
N SER A 517 31.27 -0.57 -16.90
CA SER A 517 32.63 -1.06 -16.74
C SER A 517 33.60 0.08 -16.42
N GLY A 518 34.46 -0.14 -15.43
CA GLY A 518 35.87 0.26 -15.55
C GLY A 518 36.40 1.39 -14.64
N ILE A 519 37.43 1.01 -13.89
CA ILE A 519 38.65 1.76 -13.55
C ILE A 519 38.62 2.58 -12.22
N GLN A 520 39.31 2.02 -11.21
CA GLN A 520 39.80 2.69 -9.99
C GLN A 520 40.83 3.79 -10.32
N PRO A 521 41.07 4.74 -9.38
CA PRO A 521 42.35 4.67 -8.68
C PRO A 521 42.33 5.01 -7.16
N THR A 522 43.06 4.16 -6.42
CA THR A 522 44.02 4.39 -5.30
C THR A 522 44.09 5.70 -4.48
N ASN A 523 44.01 5.50 -3.15
CA ASN A 523 44.83 6.02 -2.03
C ASN A 523 45.09 7.54 -1.82
N LEU A 524 44.81 8.04 -0.60
CA LEU A 524 45.85 8.34 0.41
C LEU A 524 45.29 8.67 1.82
N ILE A 525 46.07 8.28 2.83
CA ILE A 525 45.87 8.35 4.30
C ILE A 525 46.62 9.57 4.87
N LEU A 526 46.11 10.18 5.96
CA LEU A 526 46.80 10.77 7.15
C LEU A 526 45.82 11.71 7.88
N GLY A 527 45.62 11.79 9.20
CA GLY A 527 46.20 11.16 10.39
C GLY A 527 46.02 12.10 11.61
N LEU A 528 45.78 11.51 12.81
CA LEU A 528 46.11 12.04 14.17
C LEU A 528 45.21 13.18 14.75
N THR A 529 44.83 13.29 16.04
CA THR A 529 45.19 12.64 17.32
C THR A 529 44.24 13.04 18.48
N ASN A 530 43.99 12.08 19.38
CA ASN A 530 43.93 12.10 20.87
C ASN A 530 43.13 13.13 21.71
N GLY A 531 42.41 12.59 22.72
CA GLY A 531 42.04 13.29 23.97
C GLY A 531 41.05 12.50 24.84
N VAL A 532 41.53 11.95 25.96
CA VAL A 532 40.85 11.03 26.90
C VAL A 532 40.24 11.81 28.08
N GLU A 533 39.02 11.46 28.54
CA GLU A 533 38.73 11.32 29.98
C GLU A 533 37.43 10.54 30.31
N LYS A 534 37.51 9.71 31.36
CA LYS A 534 36.49 8.80 31.95
C LYS A 534 35.55 9.62 32.88
N ARG A 535 34.32 9.23 33.25
CA ARG A 535 33.87 8.01 33.97
C ARG A 535 32.34 8.07 34.26
N SER A 536 31.74 6.89 34.56
CA SER A 536 30.52 6.63 35.37
C SER A 536 29.13 6.73 34.68
N SER A 537 28.61 5.68 34.04
CA SER A 537 27.79 4.56 34.58
C SER A 537 26.29 4.84 34.80
N TYR A 538 25.46 4.43 33.82
CA TYR A 538 24.24 3.58 33.89
C TYR A 538 23.76 3.34 32.44
N PRO A 539 23.24 2.15 32.07
CA PRO A 539 22.98 1.81 30.67
C PRO A 539 21.66 2.44 30.21
N ARG A 540 21.72 3.39 29.28
CA ARG A 540 20.57 3.72 28.44
C ARG A 540 20.44 2.63 27.40
N TYR A 541 19.30 1.96 27.37
CA TYR A 541 18.86 1.17 26.23
C TYR A 541 18.94 2.05 24.98
N ALA A 542 19.78 1.67 24.03
CA ALA A 542 19.84 2.29 22.73
C ALA A 542 18.60 1.84 21.94
N ASP A 543 17.83 2.83 21.51
CA ASP A 543 16.65 2.68 20.67
C ASP A 543 17.07 2.22 19.26
N PRO A 544 16.59 1.06 18.76
CA PRO A 544 16.96 0.54 17.43
C PRO A 544 16.50 1.42 16.26
N GLN A 545 15.66 2.44 16.49
CA GLN A 545 15.16 3.31 15.42
C GLN A 545 16.16 4.38 14.96
N THR A 546 17.12 4.79 15.79
CA THR A 546 18.01 5.91 15.45
C THR A 546 19.16 5.51 14.51
N GLN A 547 19.46 4.22 14.40
CA GLN A 547 20.53 3.71 13.53
C GLN A 547 20.04 3.48 12.09
N LEU A 548 18.76 3.11 11.93
CA LEU A 548 18.10 2.96 10.62
C LEU A 548 17.96 4.28 9.85
N ALA A 549 17.86 5.41 10.58
CA ALA A 549 17.71 6.73 9.97
C ALA A 549 19.02 7.30 9.41
N ARG A 550 20.19 6.82 9.86
CA ARG A 550 21.50 7.25 9.31
C ARG A 550 21.85 6.53 8.01
N ASP A 551 21.50 5.24 7.91
CA ASP A 551 21.79 4.43 6.73
C ASP A 551 20.89 4.80 5.53
N TYR A 552 19.75 5.47 5.77
CA TYR A 552 18.83 5.92 4.72
C TYR A 552 19.28 7.19 3.98
N LEU A 553 20.23 7.96 4.53
CA LEU A 553 20.65 9.26 3.98
C LEU A 553 21.98 9.22 3.21
N SER A 554 22.71 8.10 3.22
CA SER A 554 24.03 7.98 2.56
C SER A 554 23.99 7.37 1.16
N GLY A 555 22.84 7.00 0.62
CA GLY A 555 22.72 6.56 -0.78
C GLY A 555 23.48 5.27 -1.10
N GLU A 556 23.58 4.35 -0.14
CA GLU A 556 23.97 2.96 -0.38
C GLU A 556 22.80 2.02 -0.06
N ILE A 557 21.86 1.87 -1.00
CA ILE A 557 21.18 0.60 -1.36
C ILE A 557 20.87 0.65 -2.85
#